data_AF-A0A6L7Z4U6-F1
#
_entry.id   AF-A0A6L7Z4U6-F1
#
_cell.length_a   1.000
_cell.length_b   1.000
_cell.length_c   1.000
_cell.angle_alpha   90.00
_cell.angle_beta   90.00
_cell.angle_gamma   90.00
#
_symmetry.space_group_name_H-M   'P 1'
#
loop_
_entity.id
_entity.type
_entity.pdbx_description
1 polymer ?
#
loop_
_entity_poly.entity_id
_entity_poly.type
_entity_poly.pdbx_seq_one_letter_code
_entity_poly.pdbx_strand_id
1 'polypeptide(L)'
;MSDWWAEGLLFENCNCTAVCPGHIHFSQKCTHEVCHGFWAIRFEGGRVSAGGAGRAGVEGRAEDVDLGGVDVVVVYETPQVMVDGGWKQVIIVSDRATGAQRRAVEEILTGMRGGPWEILATFVGDGRPTRIARIRIEEAPGRKSVTVKGVLKGAVEAIRGRNRAEPVTFENIYN
;
A
#
# COMPACT_ATOMS: atom_id res chain seq x y z
N MET A 1 -17.25 -4.33 11.55
CA MET A 1 -16.22 -5.27 11.07
C MET A 1 -16.08 -5.03 9.59
N SER A 2 -14.84 -4.88 9.10
CA SER A 2 -14.57 -4.65 7.68
C SER A 2 -15.15 -5.81 6.85
N ASP A 3 -15.74 -5.48 5.71
CA ASP A 3 -16.40 -6.42 4.80
C ASP A 3 -15.42 -7.16 3.88
N TRP A 4 -14.12 -7.01 4.14
CA TRP A 4 -13.04 -7.53 3.33
C TRP A 4 -11.89 -8.11 4.17
N TRP A 5 -11.10 -8.95 3.53
CA TRP A 5 -9.82 -9.43 4.01
C TRP A 5 -8.87 -9.62 2.83
N ALA A 6 -7.57 -9.55 3.08
CA ALA A 6 -6.57 -9.87 2.06
C ALA A 6 -5.25 -10.33 2.70
N GLU A 7 -4.47 -11.08 1.92
CA GLU A 7 -3.13 -11.52 2.26
C GLU A 7 -2.22 -11.43 1.03
N GLY A 8 -0.92 -11.42 1.28
CA GLY A 8 0.08 -11.45 0.24
C GLY A 8 1.28 -10.57 0.59
N LEU A 9 1.88 -10.02 -0.45
CA LEU A 9 3.09 -9.24 -0.33
C LEU A 9 2.79 -7.76 -0.12
N LEU A 10 3.45 -7.17 0.88
CA LEU A 10 3.58 -5.73 1.03
C LEU A 10 5.05 -5.40 1.32
N PHE A 11 5.60 -4.45 0.56
CA PHE A 11 6.87 -3.81 0.92
C PHE A 11 6.81 -2.33 0.59
N GLU A 12 7.64 -1.57 1.29
CA GLU A 12 7.65 -0.11 1.19
C GLU A 12 9.08 0.40 1.05
N ASN A 13 9.24 1.56 0.44
CA ASN A 13 10.51 2.26 0.41
C ASN A 13 10.23 3.76 0.40
N CYS A 14 11.01 4.49 1.17
CA CYS A 14 11.00 5.94 1.23
C CYS A 14 12.41 6.51 1.03
N ASN A 15 12.51 7.82 0.86
CA ASN A 15 13.78 8.52 0.69
C ASN A 15 14.66 8.58 1.96
N CYS A 16 14.33 7.91 3.06
CA CYS A 16 15.18 7.90 4.26
C CYS A 16 16.52 7.15 4.05
N THR A 17 17.58 7.56 4.75
CA THR A 17 18.96 7.08 4.49
C THR A 17 19.20 5.59 4.77
N ALA A 18 18.51 4.99 5.75
CA ALA A 18 18.76 3.59 6.12
C ALA A 18 17.48 2.85 6.52
N VAL A 19 16.78 3.34 7.54
CA VAL A 19 15.49 2.80 7.99
C VAL A 19 14.54 3.96 8.19
N CYS A 20 13.32 3.84 7.69
CA CYS A 20 12.28 4.86 7.87
C CYS A 20 11.91 4.99 9.35
N PRO A 21 12.11 6.17 10.00
CA PRO A 21 11.65 6.38 11.37
C PRO A 21 10.13 6.26 11.52
N GLY A 22 9.38 6.52 10.44
CA GLY A 22 7.92 6.35 10.39
C GLY A 22 7.47 4.91 10.66
N HIS A 23 8.35 3.91 10.51
CA HIS A 23 8.03 2.55 10.92
C HIS A 23 7.96 2.37 12.43
N ILE A 24 8.60 3.23 13.23
CA ILE A 24 8.48 3.19 14.69
C ILE A 24 7.17 3.82 15.13
N HIS A 25 6.84 4.99 14.56
CA HIS A 25 5.56 5.67 14.67
C HIS A 25 5.56 6.89 13.73
N PHE A 26 4.41 7.31 13.19
CA PHE A 26 4.30 8.47 12.29
C PHE A 26 4.59 9.83 12.94
N SER A 27 4.71 9.90 14.27
CA SER A 27 5.17 11.11 14.98
C SER A 27 6.69 11.28 14.98
N GLN A 28 7.45 10.30 14.49
CA GLN A 28 8.90 10.42 14.38
C GLN A 28 9.27 11.34 13.22
N LYS A 29 10.44 11.99 13.34
CA LYS A 29 10.99 12.80 12.25
C LYS A 29 11.66 11.91 11.22
N CYS A 30 11.14 11.88 10.00
CA CYS A 30 11.82 11.27 8.85
C CYS A 30 13.14 11.98 8.53
N THR A 31 14.03 11.32 7.78
CA THR A 31 15.37 11.86 7.48
C THR A 31 15.33 13.19 6.72
N HIS A 32 14.37 13.35 5.81
CA HIS A 32 14.24 14.53 4.96
C HIS A 32 13.00 15.34 5.32
N GLU A 33 13.03 16.64 5.00
CA GLU A 33 11.92 17.57 5.24
C GLU A 33 10.62 17.17 4.52
N VAL A 34 10.77 16.51 3.37
CA VAL A 34 9.68 15.92 2.60
C VAL A 34 9.95 14.43 2.46
N CYS A 35 8.99 13.61 2.88
CA CYS A 35 9.02 12.17 2.67
C CYS A 35 8.46 11.87 1.28
N HIS A 36 9.21 11.14 0.47
CA HIS A 36 8.71 10.53 -0.76
C HIS A 36 8.77 9.02 -0.57
N GLY A 37 7.64 8.34 -0.67
CA GLY A 37 7.59 6.90 -0.48
C GLY A 37 6.53 6.21 -1.30
N PHE A 38 6.57 4.89 -1.25
CA PHE A 38 5.54 4.06 -1.84
C PHE A 38 5.35 2.76 -1.06
N TRP A 39 4.13 2.23 -1.13
CA TRP A 39 3.82 0.84 -0.85
C TRP A 39 3.62 0.09 -2.16
N ALA A 40 4.32 -1.02 -2.35
CA ALA A 40 4.06 -1.97 -3.42
C ALA A 40 3.39 -3.21 -2.81
N ILE A 41 2.23 -3.55 -3.37
CA ILE A 41 1.33 -4.56 -2.82
C ILE A 41 1.03 -5.57 -3.93
N ARG A 42 1.12 -6.86 -3.61
CA ARG A 42 0.53 -7.94 -4.41
C ARG A 42 -0.43 -8.69 -3.51
N PHE A 43 -1.70 -8.62 -3.89
CA PHE A 43 -2.72 -9.47 -3.30
C PHE A 43 -2.56 -10.89 -3.83
N GLU A 44 -2.23 -11.83 -2.95
CA GLU A 44 -2.13 -13.25 -3.27
C GLU A 44 -3.46 -13.95 -3.04
N GLY A 45 -4.19 -13.53 -2.02
CA GLY A 45 -5.56 -13.93 -1.73
C GLY A 45 -6.32 -12.79 -1.06
N GLY A 46 -7.65 -12.82 -1.16
CA GLY A 46 -8.51 -11.85 -0.48
C GLY A 46 -9.89 -11.77 -1.10
N ARG A 47 -10.83 -11.17 -0.36
CA ARG A 47 -12.21 -11.02 -0.80
C ARG A 47 -12.79 -9.71 -0.31
N VAL A 48 -13.55 -9.02 -1.15
CA VAL A 48 -14.47 -7.95 -0.75
C VAL A 48 -15.90 -8.46 -0.85
N SER A 49 -16.64 -8.35 0.25
CA SER A 49 -18.04 -8.77 0.29
C SER A 49 -18.92 -7.76 -0.44
N ALA A 50 -19.81 -8.25 -1.30
CA ALA A 50 -20.64 -7.38 -2.12
C ALA A 50 -21.64 -6.50 -1.34
N GLY A 51 -21.92 -6.86 -0.08
CA GLY A 51 -22.88 -6.20 0.81
C GLY A 51 -22.30 -5.19 1.81
N GLY A 52 -21.00 -4.89 1.78
CA GLY A 52 -20.43 -3.91 2.71
C GLY A 52 -20.56 -2.45 2.24
N ALA A 53 -20.31 -1.54 3.18
CA ALA A 53 -20.77 -0.15 3.23
C ALA A 53 -20.96 0.56 1.87
N GLY A 54 -22.23 0.86 1.54
CA GLY A 54 -22.55 2.00 0.66
C GLY A 54 -23.50 1.78 -0.53
N ARG A 55 -24.02 0.57 -0.80
CA ARG A 55 -25.00 0.38 -1.90
C ARG A 55 -26.21 -0.47 -1.51
N ALA A 56 -27.06 0.08 -0.65
CA ALA A 56 -28.47 -0.31 -0.62
C ALA A 56 -29.15 0.33 -1.84
N GLY A 57 -29.57 -0.47 -2.83
CA GLY A 57 -30.42 0.04 -3.92
C GLY A 57 -30.32 -0.61 -5.29
N VAL A 58 -29.60 -1.72 -5.48
CA VAL A 58 -29.70 -2.49 -6.74
C VAL A 58 -30.24 -3.87 -6.42
N GLU A 59 -31.46 -4.15 -6.86
CA GLU A 59 -32.01 -5.50 -6.90
C GLU A 59 -31.13 -6.34 -7.84
N GLY A 60 -30.32 -7.21 -7.25
CA GLY A 60 -29.35 -8.05 -7.92
C GLY A 60 -28.37 -8.57 -6.88
N ARG A 61 -28.15 -9.89 -6.85
CA ARG A 61 -27.19 -10.52 -5.94
C ARG A 61 -25.79 -10.09 -6.38
N ALA A 62 -25.26 -9.02 -5.81
CA ALA A 62 -23.89 -8.62 -6.07
C ALA A 62 -22.97 -9.76 -5.59
N GLU A 63 -22.03 -10.17 -6.44
CA GLU A 63 -21.07 -11.23 -6.14
C GLU A 63 -19.84 -10.64 -5.43
N ASP A 64 -19.22 -11.47 -4.60
CA ASP A 64 -17.98 -11.09 -3.93
C ASP A 64 -16.84 -10.94 -4.94
N VAL A 65 -15.92 -10.03 -4.66
CA VAL A 65 -14.76 -9.78 -5.53
C VAL A 65 -13.53 -10.47 -4.95
N ASP A 66 -12.95 -11.41 -5.71
CA ASP A 66 -11.65 -11.99 -5.42
C ASP A 66 -10.52 -11.00 -5.77
N LEU A 67 -9.61 -10.80 -4.82
CA LEU A 67 -8.48 -9.88 -4.94
C LEU A 67 -7.20 -10.56 -5.45
N GLY A 68 -7.18 -11.89 -5.57
CA GLY A 68 -6.00 -12.66 -5.97
C GLY A 68 -5.36 -12.16 -7.28
N GLY A 69 -4.03 -12.05 -7.27
CA GLY A 69 -3.21 -11.67 -8.42
C GLY A 69 -3.19 -10.17 -8.74
N VAL A 70 -3.80 -9.32 -7.91
CA VAL A 70 -3.81 -7.87 -8.14
C VAL A 70 -2.54 -7.23 -7.59
N ASP A 71 -1.71 -6.70 -8.49
CA ASP A 71 -0.57 -5.84 -8.14
C ASP A 71 -1.05 -4.36 -8.03
N VAL A 72 -0.57 -3.64 -7.03
CA VAL A 72 -0.88 -2.23 -6.76
C VAL A 72 0.34 -1.49 -6.24
N VAL A 73 0.43 -0.19 -6.53
CA VAL A 73 1.37 0.72 -5.89
C VAL A 73 0.61 1.92 -5.35
N VAL A 74 0.82 2.25 -4.08
CA VAL A 74 0.40 3.52 -3.48
C VAL A 74 1.63 4.39 -3.38
N VAL A 75 1.65 5.53 -4.06
CA VAL A 75 2.75 6.51 -3.97
C VAL A 75 2.28 7.67 -3.12
N TYR A 76 3.13 8.15 -2.22
CA TYR A 76 2.81 9.22 -1.31
C TYR A 76 3.94 10.25 -1.17
N GLU A 77 3.55 11.49 -0.93
CA GLU A 77 4.40 12.59 -0.49
C GLU A 77 3.84 13.15 0.82
N THR A 78 4.68 13.32 1.83
CA THR A 78 4.26 13.81 3.16
C THR A 78 5.25 14.83 3.70
N PRO A 79 4.85 15.64 4.70
CA PRO A 79 5.80 16.35 5.55
C PRO A 79 6.75 15.40 6.29
N GLN A 80 7.82 15.95 6.88
CA GLN A 80 8.79 15.19 7.68
C GLN A 80 8.16 14.39 8.84
N VAL A 81 7.12 14.94 9.46
CA VAL A 81 6.37 14.31 10.53
C VAL A 81 5.04 13.87 9.95
N MET A 82 4.92 12.56 9.69
CA MET A 82 3.85 12.00 8.87
C MET A 82 2.47 12.14 9.53
N VAL A 83 2.39 12.10 10.86
CA VAL A 83 1.12 12.21 11.60
C VAL A 83 0.46 13.59 11.47
N ASP A 84 1.21 14.62 11.04
CA ASP A 84 0.67 15.97 10.82
C ASP A 84 -0.26 16.03 9.60
N GLY A 85 -0.34 14.95 8.81
CA GLY A 85 -1.24 14.84 7.67
C GLY A 85 -0.80 15.69 6.47
N GLY A 86 -1.76 16.07 5.64
CA GLY A 86 -1.49 16.81 4.39
C GLY A 86 -0.80 15.96 3.31
N TRP A 87 -0.96 14.64 3.37
CA TRP A 87 -0.32 13.76 2.40
C TRP A 87 -0.92 13.97 1.01
N LYS A 88 -0.05 13.93 0.01
CA LYS A 88 -0.45 13.73 -1.38
C LYS A 88 -0.35 12.24 -1.69
N GLN A 89 -1.38 11.69 -2.32
CA GLN A 89 -1.42 10.26 -2.61
C GLN A 89 -1.89 10.00 -4.03
N VAL A 90 -1.29 9.01 -4.68
CA VAL A 90 -1.85 8.39 -5.89
C VAL A 90 -1.81 6.87 -5.77
N ILE A 91 -2.94 6.24 -6.06
CA ILE A 91 -3.06 4.79 -6.15
C ILE A 91 -2.87 4.40 -7.62
N ILE A 92 -2.09 3.37 -7.87
CA ILE A 92 -1.82 2.83 -9.20
C ILE A 92 -2.16 1.35 -9.18
N VAL A 93 -3.18 0.94 -9.93
CA VAL A 93 -3.60 -0.46 -10.02
C VAL A 93 -3.09 -1.07 -11.33
N SER A 94 -2.67 -2.33 -11.27
CA SER A 94 -2.17 -3.06 -12.44
C SER A 94 -3.20 -3.13 -13.56
N ASP A 95 -2.73 -2.92 -14.80
CA ASP A 95 -3.51 -3.11 -16.03
C ASP A 95 -4.06 -4.54 -16.21
N ARG A 96 -3.50 -5.52 -15.49
CA ARG A 96 -3.95 -6.92 -15.46
C ARG A 96 -5.18 -7.15 -14.58
N ALA A 97 -5.50 -6.23 -13.66
CA ALA A 97 -6.67 -6.37 -12.80
C ALA A 97 -7.97 -6.16 -13.57
N THR A 98 -9.02 -6.90 -13.22
CA THR A 98 -10.37 -6.70 -13.79
C THR A 98 -10.99 -5.38 -13.31
N GLY A 99 -12.05 -4.92 -13.98
CA GLY A 99 -12.76 -3.70 -13.54
C GLY A 99 -13.35 -3.81 -12.13
N ALA A 100 -13.81 -5.01 -11.72
CA ALA A 100 -14.31 -5.25 -10.37
C ALA A 100 -13.19 -5.19 -9.33
N GLN A 101 -12.05 -5.85 -9.61
CA GLN A 101 -10.87 -5.81 -8.76
C GLN A 101 -10.32 -4.39 -8.58
N ARG A 102 -10.24 -3.61 -9.67
CA ARG A 102 -9.75 -2.22 -9.61
C ARG A 102 -10.59 -1.38 -8.65
N ARG A 103 -11.92 -1.45 -8.76
CA ARG A 103 -12.84 -0.73 -7.87
C ARG A 103 -12.72 -1.21 -6.42
N ALA A 104 -12.71 -2.52 -6.20
CA ALA A 104 -12.60 -3.11 -4.87
C ALA A 104 -11.30 -2.69 -4.16
N VAL A 105 -10.17 -2.75 -4.86
CA VAL A 105 -8.87 -2.30 -4.34
C VAL A 105 -8.84 -0.79 -4.09
N GLU A 106 -9.38 0.01 -5.00
CA GLU A 106 -9.46 1.45 -4.81
C GLU A 106 -10.29 1.82 -3.57
N GLU A 107 -11.45 1.20 -3.37
CA GLU A 107 -12.29 1.39 -2.18
C GLU A 107 -11.59 0.95 -0.88
N ILE A 108 -10.78 -0.11 -0.93
CA ILE A 108 -9.94 -0.53 0.21
C ILE A 108 -8.88 0.55 0.51
N LEU A 109 -8.07 0.91 -0.49
CA LEU A 109 -6.87 1.73 -0.29
C LEU A 109 -7.18 3.22 -0.05
N THR A 110 -8.37 3.68 -0.44
CA THR A 110 -8.91 4.99 -0.08
C THR A 110 -9.60 5.00 1.29
N GLY A 111 -9.69 3.85 1.96
CA GLY A 111 -10.28 3.72 3.29
C GLY A 111 -11.81 3.57 3.30
N MET A 112 -12.49 3.59 2.15
CA MET A 112 -13.96 3.46 2.07
C MET A 112 -14.49 2.13 2.61
N ARG A 113 -13.65 1.09 2.65
CA ARG A 113 -13.97 -0.24 3.18
C ARG A 113 -13.49 -0.45 4.63
N GLY A 114 -13.08 0.61 5.32
CA GLY A 114 -12.60 0.55 6.70
C GLY A 114 -11.22 -0.11 6.86
N GLY A 115 -10.84 -0.41 8.10
CA GLY A 115 -9.59 -1.09 8.43
C GLY A 115 -8.38 -0.15 8.43
N PRO A 116 -7.14 -0.68 8.32
CA PRO A 116 -5.93 0.15 8.44
C PRO A 116 -5.87 1.31 7.42
N TRP A 117 -6.42 1.11 6.22
CA TRP A 117 -6.47 2.13 5.18
C TRP A 117 -7.44 3.27 5.47
N GLU A 118 -8.47 3.06 6.29
CA GLU A 118 -9.35 4.14 6.78
C GLU A 118 -8.59 5.09 7.70
N ILE A 119 -7.74 4.56 8.58
CA ILE A 119 -6.87 5.37 9.43
C ILE A 119 -5.87 6.14 8.57
N LEU A 120 -5.21 5.48 7.61
CA LEU A 120 -4.28 6.14 6.68
C LEU A 120 -4.95 7.25 5.87
N ALA A 121 -6.19 7.04 5.42
CA ALA A 121 -6.93 8.03 4.65
C ALA A 121 -7.16 9.34 5.42
N THR A 122 -7.17 9.31 6.77
CA THR A 122 -7.30 10.55 7.58
C THR A 122 -6.13 11.51 7.42
N PHE A 123 -4.95 11.02 7.03
CA PHE A 123 -3.76 11.85 6.81
C PHE A 123 -3.69 12.44 5.39
N VAL A 124 -4.52 11.95 4.46
CA VAL A 124 -4.48 12.35 3.04
C VAL A 124 -5.24 13.66 2.85
N GLY A 125 -4.50 14.73 2.51
CA GLY A 125 -5.07 16.04 2.18
C GLY A 125 -5.29 16.24 0.68
N ASP A 126 -4.55 15.52 -0.17
CA ASP A 126 -4.62 15.61 -1.64
C ASP A 126 -4.57 14.20 -2.25
N GLY A 127 -5.73 13.56 -2.35
CA GLY A 127 -5.91 12.30 -3.06
C GLY A 127 -6.07 12.52 -4.56
N ARG A 128 -5.15 11.99 -5.36
CA ARG A 128 -5.22 12.04 -6.83
C ARG A 128 -6.02 10.87 -7.39
N PRO A 129 -6.67 11.04 -8.55
CA PRO A 129 -7.40 9.95 -9.19
C PRO A 129 -6.54 8.70 -9.39
N THR A 130 -7.11 7.54 -9.09
CA THR A 130 -6.46 6.24 -9.31
C THR A 130 -6.02 6.08 -10.76
N ARG A 131 -4.80 5.60 -10.95
CA ARG A 131 -4.20 5.36 -12.27
C ARG A 131 -4.15 3.87 -12.57
N ILE A 132 -4.25 3.54 -13.86
CA ILE A 132 -4.04 2.18 -14.36
C ILE A 132 -2.72 2.16 -15.13
N ALA A 133 -1.82 1.26 -14.78
CA ALA A 133 -0.53 1.13 -15.45
C ALA A 133 0.01 -0.30 -15.34
N ARG A 134 0.99 -0.64 -16.18
CA ARG A 134 1.70 -1.90 -16.05
C ARG A 134 2.59 -1.87 -14.81
N ILE A 135 2.28 -2.74 -13.84
CA ILE A 135 3.08 -2.97 -12.65
C ILE A 135 3.81 -4.30 -12.78
N ARG A 136 5.08 -4.32 -12.41
CA ARG A 136 5.89 -5.53 -12.26
C ARG A 136 6.52 -5.51 -10.88
N ILE A 137 6.11 -6.47 -10.04
CA ILE A 137 6.74 -6.76 -8.75
C ILE A 137 7.55 -8.04 -8.89
N GLU A 138 8.81 -8.00 -8.46
CA GLU A 138 9.76 -9.12 -8.53
C GLU A 138 10.39 -9.35 -7.15
N GLU A 139 10.55 -10.62 -6.81
CA GLU A 139 11.15 -11.07 -5.55
C GLU A 139 12.36 -11.94 -5.86
N ALA A 140 13.45 -11.69 -5.14
CA ALA A 140 14.67 -12.46 -5.16
C ALA A 140 15.14 -12.65 -3.70
N PRO A 141 16.03 -13.61 -3.42
CA PRO A 141 16.57 -13.78 -2.07
C PRO A 141 17.12 -12.46 -1.51
N GLY A 142 16.52 -11.96 -0.43
CA GLY A 142 16.92 -10.71 0.22
C GLY A 142 16.60 -9.42 -0.56
N ARG A 143 15.82 -9.47 -1.65
CA ARG A 143 15.50 -8.28 -2.45
C ARG A 143 14.08 -8.33 -3.00
N LYS A 144 13.36 -7.21 -2.91
CA LYS A 144 12.07 -7.03 -3.58
C LYS A 144 12.15 -5.78 -4.43
N SER A 145 11.47 -5.77 -5.57
CA SER A 145 11.48 -4.62 -6.45
C SER A 145 10.16 -4.42 -7.16
N VAL A 146 9.86 -3.16 -7.49
CA VAL A 146 8.68 -2.76 -8.23
C VAL A 146 9.08 -1.83 -9.36
N THR A 147 8.45 -2.01 -10.51
CA THR A 147 8.53 -1.08 -11.64
C THR A 147 7.13 -0.77 -12.14
N VAL A 148 6.83 0.52 -12.26
CA VAL A 148 5.67 1.08 -12.96
C VAL A 148 6.21 1.89 -14.13
N LYS A 149 5.97 1.42 -15.36
CA LYS A 149 6.59 2.01 -16.56
C LYS A 149 6.29 3.51 -16.65
N GLY A 150 7.35 4.33 -16.66
CA GLY A 150 7.24 5.80 -16.78
C GLY A 150 6.78 6.52 -15.51
N VAL A 151 6.70 5.83 -14.37
CA VAL A 151 6.24 6.42 -13.10
C VAL A 151 7.22 6.15 -11.96
N LEU A 152 7.59 4.89 -11.72
CA LEU A 152 8.35 4.48 -10.55
C LEU A 152 9.26 3.30 -10.88
N LYS A 153 10.47 3.32 -10.32
CA LYS A 153 11.30 2.13 -10.11
C LYS A 153 11.83 2.17 -8.69
N GLY A 154 11.56 1.13 -7.92
CA GLY A 154 11.98 1.02 -6.53
C GLY A 154 12.42 -0.40 -6.19
N ALA A 155 13.28 -0.53 -5.19
CA ALA A 155 13.70 -1.81 -4.66
C ALA A 155 14.01 -1.69 -3.17
N VAL A 156 13.83 -2.76 -2.42
CA VAL A 156 14.29 -2.91 -1.05
C VAL A 156 15.26 -4.07 -0.99
N GLU A 157 16.32 -3.90 -0.21
CA GLU A 157 17.34 -4.91 0.01
C GLU A 157 17.49 -5.14 1.51
N ALA A 158 17.56 -6.41 1.91
CA ALA A 158 17.69 -6.76 3.31
C ALA A 158 19.03 -6.27 3.86
N ILE A 159 18.97 -5.53 4.97
CA ILE A 159 20.17 -5.14 5.72
C ILE A 159 20.77 -6.40 6.34
N ARG A 160 22.06 -6.64 6.12
CA ARG A 160 22.77 -7.81 6.65
C ARG A 160 22.95 -7.68 8.16
N GLY A 161 22.51 -8.68 8.92
CA GLY A 161 22.73 -8.77 10.35
C GLY A 161 24.17 -9.13 10.73
N ARG A 162 24.45 -9.15 12.04
CA ARG A 162 25.74 -9.62 12.59
C ARG A 162 25.98 -11.08 12.21
N ASN A 163 24.96 -11.93 12.35
CA ASN A 163 24.93 -13.23 11.70
C ASN A 163 24.60 -12.99 10.21
N ARG A 164 25.57 -13.22 9.32
CA ARG A 164 25.41 -12.94 7.88
C ARG A 164 24.35 -13.80 7.19
N ALA A 165 23.86 -14.84 7.85
CA ALA A 165 22.76 -15.67 7.36
C ALA A 165 21.37 -15.05 7.63
N GLU A 166 21.29 -14.04 8.49
CA GLU A 166 20.03 -13.45 8.96
C GLU A 166 19.98 -11.94 8.64
N PRO A 167 18.83 -11.43 8.16
CA PRO A 167 18.65 -10.00 7.99
C PRO A 167 18.44 -9.30 9.35
N VAL A 168 18.67 -7.99 9.38
CA VAL A 168 18.22 -7.16 10.50
C VAL A 168 16.69 -7.11 10.51
N THR A 169 16.07 -7.41 11.65
CA THR A 169 14.61 -7.35 11.86
C THR A 169 14.26 -6.29 12.91
N PHE A 170 13.08 -5.69 12.74
CA PHE A 170 12.41 -4.90 13.76
C PHE A 170 11.19 -5.67 14.23
N GLU A 171 11.05 -5.85 15.54
CA GLU A 171 9.97 -6.64 16.15
C GLU A 171 9.26 -5.80 17.23
N ASN A 172 7.97 -6.10 17.46
CA ASN A 172 7.15 -5.41 18.47
C ASN A 172 7.05 -3.88 18.25
N ILE A 173 6.79 -3.46 17.02
CA ILE A 173 6.65 -2.03 16.69
C ILE A 173 5.19 -1.58 16.85
N TYR A 174 5.00 -0.34 17.30
CA TYR A 174 3.70 0.29 17.49
C TYR A 174 3.40 1.23 16.30
N ASN A 175 2.83 0.68 15.23
CA ASN A 175 2.26 1.45 14.11
C ASN A 175 0.73 1.45 14.17
#